data_AF-A0A2M8BSP2-F1
#
_entry.id   AF-A0A2M8BSP2-F1
#
_cell.length_a   1.000
_cell.length_b   1.000
_cell.length_c   1.000
_cell.angle_alpha   90.00
_cell.angle_beta   90.00
_cell.angle_gamma   90.00
#
_symmetry.space_group_name_H-M   'P 1'
#
loop_
_entity.id
_entity.type
_entity.pdbx_description
1 polymer ?
#
loop_
_entity_poly.entity_id
_entity_poly.type
_entity_poly.pdbx_seq_one_letter_code
_entity_poly.pdbx_strand_id
1 'polypeptide(L)'
;MSDEKKESGELAVAVTLDRCKDLSAVSVTVAGQKLTLRGDAFVGAAIPAGDHTLELTCKGYVPQSVPVKVGAGRANKVEVSLPKQPIVKLAKASKSYVDGEGVTFQAIRDVDIVIEDLPAVGEFLSILGPSGCGKSTVLSLIAGLTEATTGEVLVNGEPVRGPGPDRGMVFQNYSSMPWLTVSQNVEYGMKVQGTPAAQRRERRNQLLERVGLSGHGKKYPKELSGGMRQRVAIARTLAVSPQIILMDEPFGALDINTRMDMQDLLLNIWHQEEATILFVTHDISEAVYLADRVSVFTPSPGRIADEIPIKLDYPREQKVKSSSLFRRYEGQLIERIHELSASVAKGAEVKLSI
;
A
#
# COMPACT_ATOMS: atom_id res chain seq x y z
N MET A 1 32.15 54.05 -1.37
CA MET A 1 30.86 53.33 -1.35
C MET A 1 31.10 52.03 -0.63
N SER A 2 30.38 51.85 0.46
CA SER A 2 30.57 50.88 1.54
C SER A 2 30.46 49.42 1.08
N ASP A 3 31.52 48.64 1.31
CA ASP A 3 31.47 47.19 1.39
C ASP A 3 30.61 46.79 2.59
N GLU A 4 29.32 46.50 2.35
CA GLU A 4 28.52 45.72 3.28
C GLU A 4 29.14 44.33 3.38
N LYS A 5 29.97 44.10 4.42
CA LYS A 5 30.30 42.75 4.88
C LYS A 5 28.98 42.04 5.17
N LYS A 6 28.52 41.18 4.26
CA LYS A 6 27.48 40.18 4.55
C LYS A 6 28.03 39.30 5.66
N GLU A 7 27.62 39.59 6.89
CA GLU A 7 27.91 38.75 8.05
C GLU A 7 27.33 37.35 7.78
N SER A 8 28.22 36.37 7.71
CA SER A 8 27.90 34.99 7.38
C SER A 8 27.78 34.17 8.67
N GLY A 9 26.68 33.43 8.84
CA GLY A 9 26.41 32.56 9.98
C GLY A 9 26.65 31.08 9.67
N GLU A 10 26.65 30.26 10.73
CA GLU A 10 26.68 28.80 10.65
C GLU A 10 25.28 28.24 10.99
N LEU A 11 24.75 27.35 10.16
CA LEU A 11 23.46 26.71 10.35
C LEU A 11 23.64 25.19 10.46
N ALA A 12 23.09 24.61 11.52
CA ALA A 12 22.96 23.18 11.69
C ALA A 12 21.48 22.78 11.64
N VAL A 13 21.15 21.83 10.77
CA VAL A 13 19.79 21.33 10.59
C VAL A 13 19.78 19.87 10.99
N ALA A 14 19.13 19.56 12.11
CA ALA A 14 18.85 18.19 12.50
C ALA A 14 17.60 17.73 11.74
N VAL A 15 17.78 16.78 10.84
CA VAL A 15 16.67 16.17 10.10
C VAL A 15 16.30 14.89 10.81
N THR A 16 15.03 14.78 11.17
CA THR A 16 14.45 13.51 11.61
C THR A 16 13.63 12.98 10.45
N LEU A 17 13.92 11.78 9.99
CA LEU A 17 13.04 11.08 9.07
C LEU A 17 12.13 10.21 9.91
N ASP A 18 10.84 10.15 9.56
CA ASP A 18 9.95 9.15 10.14
C ASP A 18 10.48 7.75 9.77
N ARG A 19 11.25 7.19 10.71
CA ARG A 19 11.84 5.84 10.77
C ARG A 19 12.86 5.44 9.70
N CYS A 20 13.45 6.38 8.96
CA CYS A 20 14.69 6.11 8.20
C CYS A 20 15.90 6.62 8.98
N LYS A 21 16.83 5.71 9.33
CA LYS A 21 18.10 6.09 9.98
C LYS A 21 19.15 6.56 8.97
N ASP A 22 18.87 6.44 7.68
CA ASP A 22 19.80 6.79 6.63
C ASP A 22 19.61 8.24 6.17
N LEU A 23 20.26 9.14 6.90
CA LEU A 23 20.30 10.56 6.57
C LEU A 23 21.09 10.85 5.29
N SER A 24 21.87 9.89 4.77
CA SER A 24 22.68 10.12 3.56
C SER A 24 21.84 10.29 2.29
N ALA A 25 20.60 9.78 2.30
CA ALA A 25 19.65 9.90 1.20
C ALA A 25 18.91 11.26 1.16
N VAL A 26 19.08 12.11 2.17
CA VAL A 26 18.41 13.41 2.27
C VAL A 26 19.26 14.49 1.61
N SER A 27 18.63 15.29 0.74
CA SER A 27 19.21 16.53 0.22
C SER A 27 18.56 17.72 0.91
N VAL A 28 19.37 18.55 1.56
CA VAL A 28 18.93 19.80 2.19
C VAL A 28 19.61 20.97 1.49
N THR A 29 18.84 21.97 1.09
CA THR A 29 19.37 23.20 0.48
C THR A 29 18.82 24.45 1.17
N VAL A 30 19.63 25.51 1.21
CA VAL A 30 19.27 26.84 1.73
C VAL A 30 19.86 27.88 0.80
N ALA A 31 19.06 28.84 0.33
CA ALA A 31 19.52 29.90 -0.55
C ALA A 31 20.32 29.39 -1.78
N GLY A 32 19.92 28.24 -2.33
CA GLY A 32 20.59 27.58 -3.47
C GLY A 32 21.88 26.81 -3.12
N GLN A 33 22.31 26.80 -1.85
CA GLN A 33 23.48 26.04 -1.39
C GLN A 33 23.05 24.72 -0.74
N LYS A 34 23.66 23.60 -1.15
CA LYS A 34 23.44 22.29 -0.54
C LYS A 34 24.22 22.16 0.78
N LEU A 35 23.54 21.73 1.85
CA LEU A 35 24.17 21.47 3.14
C LEU A 35 24.88 20.11 3.13
N THR A 36 25.91 19.96 3.96
CA THR A 36 26.70 18.71 4.06
C THR A 36 26.34 17.96 5.34
N LEU A 37 26.08 16.66 5.24
CA LEU A 37 25.84 15.80 6.41
C LEU A 37 27.13 15.66 7.25
N ARG A 38 27.07 16.00 8.53
CA ARG A 38 28.14 15.81 9.53
C ARG A 38 27.52 15.19 10.79
N GLY A 39 27.82 13.91 11.04
CA GLY A 39 27.16 13.16 12.12
C GLY A 39 25.68 12.94 11.82
N ASP A 40 24.81 13.44 12.69
CA ASP A 40 23.34 13.38 12.61
C ASP A 40 22.70 14.71 12.14
N ALA A 41 23.49 15.67 11.68
CA ALA A 41 23.01 16.98 11.26
C ALA A 41 23.59 17.43 9.91
N PHE A 42 22.80 18.20 9.17
CA PHE A 42 23.23 18.89 7.96
C PHE A 42 23.78 20.27 8.31
N VAL A 43 25.03 20.53 7.95
CA VAL A 43 25.73 21.77 8.30
C VAL A 43 26.04 22.58 7.04
N GLY A 44 25.72 23.87 7.09
CA GLY A 44 26.09 24.86 6.08
C GLY A 44 26.98 25.92 6.69
N ALA A 45 28.17 26.08 6.11
CA ALA A 45 29.07 27.16 6.44
C ALA A 45 28.80 28.36 5.52
N ALA A 46 28.90 29.55 6.10
CA ALA A 46 28.81 30.84 5.43
C ALA A 46 27.44 31.18 4.80
N ILE A 47 26.34 30.80 5.47
CA ILE A 47 24.99 31.19 5.02
C ILE A 47 24.78 32.67 5.40
N PRO A 48 24.35 33.55 4.49
CA PRO A 48 24.09 34.96 4.81
C PRO A 48 23.08 35.11 5.94
N ALA A 49 23.28 36.05 6.87
CA ALA A 49 22.24 36.37 7.84
C ALA A 49 20.96 36.87 7.15
N GLY A 50 19.80 36.50 7.68
CA GLY A 50 18.50 36.86 7.11
C GLY A 50 17.46 35.74 7.18
N ASP A 51 16.29 36.01 6.60
CA ASP A 51 15.22 35.04 6.46
C ASP A 51 15.45 34.21 5.20
N HIS A 52 15.46 32.89 5.34
CA HIS A 52 15.68 31.92 4.28
C HIS A 52 14.63 30.82 4.33
N THR A 53 14.59 30.02 3.27
CA THR A 53 13.81 28.78 3.23
C THR A 53 14.75 27.60 3.08
N LEU A 54 14.59 26.62 3.97
CA LEU A 54 15.17 25.29 3.86
C LEU A 54 14.30 24.44 2.94
N GLU A 55 14.88 23.92 1.88
CA GLU A 55 14.23 22.90 1.04
C GLU A 55 14.85 21.54 1.34
N LEU A 56 13.99 20.60 1.74
CA LEU A 56 14.39 19.23 2.06
C LEU A 56 13.70 18.27 1.09
N THR A 57 14.49 17.41 0.47
CA THR A 57 14.00 16.34 -0.42
C THR A 57 14.65 15.02 -0.07
N CYS A 58 13.84 13.97 0.09
CA CYS A 58 14.29 12.60 0.24
C CYS A 58 13.33 11.68 -0.52
N LYS A 59 13.86 10.68 -1.24
CA LYS A 59 13.02 9.75 -1.99
C LYS A 59 12.09 8.99 -1.03
N GLY A 60 10.79 8.92 -1.34
CA GLY A 60 9.77 8.31 -0.48
C GLY A 60 9.29 9.20 0.67
N TYR A 61 9.73 10.46 0.76
CA TYR A 61 9.31 11.42 1.77
C TYR A 61 8.71 12.68 1.13
N VAL A 62 7.74 13.30 1.81
CA VAL A 62 7.10 14.52 1.32
C VAL A 62 8.15 15.64 1.36
N PRO A 63 8.44 16.34 0.25
CA PRO A 63 9.34 17.48 0.28
C PRO A 63 8.86 18.54 1.28
N GLN A 64 9.79 19.09 2.06
CA GLN A 64 9.48 20.09 3.09
C GLN A 64 10.16 21.42 2.77
N SER A 65 9.43 22.50 3.00
CA SER A 65 9.91 23.88 2.90
C SER A 65 9.75 24.55 4.25
N VAL A 66 10.86 24.82 4.95
CA VAL A 66 10.84 25.34 6.32
C VAL A 66 11.45 26.75 6.35
N PRO A 67 10.71 27.77 6.80
CA PRO A 67 11.29 29.09 6.98
C PRO A 67 12.30 29.07 8.13
N VAL A 68 13.50 29.60 7.90
CA VAL A 68 14.57 29.69 8.90
C VAL A 68 15.15 31.09 8.93
N LYS A 69 15.43 31.59 10.13
CA LYS A 69 16.12 32.86 10.33
C LYS A 69 17.57 32.61 10.73
N VAL A 70 18.52 32.98 9.89
CA VAL A 70 19.96 32.84 10.16
C VAL A 70 20.46 34.11 10.86
N GLY A 71 20.95 33.96 12.09
CA GLY A 71 21.47 35.06 12.90
C GLY A 71 22.98 35.30 12.69
N ALA A 72 23.44 36.53 12.94
CA ALA A 72 24.86 36.85 12.91
C ALA A 72 25.60 36.14 14.07
N GLY A 73 26.58 35.30 13.74
CA GLY A 73 27.53 34.72 14.71
C GLY A 73 26.97 33.69 15.71
N ARG A 74 25.74 33.18 15.54
CA ARG A 74 25.18 32.08 16.36
C ARG A 74 24.85 30.86 15.50
N ALA A 75 25.27 29.69 16.00
CA ALA A 75 24.82 28.41 15.46
C ALA A 75 23.32 28.25 15.68
N ASN A 76 22.56 28.18 14.60
CA ASN A 76 21.14 27.87 14.65
C ASN A 76 20.92 26.37 14.52
N LYS A 77 20.09 25.80 15.40
CA LYS A 77 19.61 24.42 15.27
C LYS A 77 18.15 24.45 14.84
N VAL A 78 17.86 23.85 13.69
CA VAL A 78 16.48 23.62 13.23
C VAL A 78 16.22 22.14 13.23
N GLU A 79 15.14 21.71 13.89
CA GLU A 79 14.65 20.34 13.83
C GLU A 79 13.51 20.27 12.82
N VAL A 80 13.69 19.43 11.80
CA VAL A 80 12.70 19.22 10.75
C VAL A 80 12.35 17.74 10.71
N SER A 81 11.06 17.43 10.72
CA SER A 81 10.58 16.09 10.39
C SER A 81 10.18 16.02 8.92
N LEU A 82 10.67 15.02 8.19
CA LEU A 82 10.17 14.67 6.86
C LEU A 82 9.13 13.54 7.04
N PRO A 83 7.83 13.81 6.81
CA PRO A 83 6.83 12.76 6.83
C PRO A 83 6.98 11.90 5.59
N LYS A 84 6.76 10.59 5.75
CA LYS A 84 6.81 9.63 4.64
C LYS A 84 5.68 9.93 3.66
N GLN A 85 5.90 9.72 2.37
CA GLN A 85 4.82 9.80 1.40
C GLN A 85 3.89 8.59 1.55
N PRO A 86 2.60 8.74 1.21
CA PRO A 86 1.71 7.60 1.05
C PRO A 86 2.30 6.59 0.07
N ILE A 87 2.22 5.31 0.41
CA ILE A 87 2.75 4.24 -0.45
C ILE A 87 1.90 4.08 -1.72
N VAL A 88 0.60 4.34 -1.61
CA VAL A 88 -0.35 4.40 -2.72
C VAL A 88 -1.22 5.64 -2.59
N LYS A 89 -1.40 6.37 -3.69
CA LYS A 89 -2.35 7.48 -3.78
C LYS A 89 -3.11 7.41 -5.09
N LEU A 90 -4.44 7.35 -5.01
CA LEU A 90 -5.35 7.62 -6.12
C LEU A 90 -5.90 9.02 -5.89
N ALA A 91 -5.78 9.91 -6.87
CA ALA A 91 -6.36 11.25 -6.80
C ALA A 91 -7.34 11.46 -7.95
N LYS A 92 -8.63 11.51 -7.61
CA LYS A 92 -9.76 11.59 -8.55
C LYS A 92 -9.67 10.58 -9.70
N ALA A 93 -9.17 9.39 -9.41
CA ALA A 93 -8.96 8.35 -10.40
C ALA A 93 -10.31 7.85 -10.93
N SER A 94 -10.52 7.94 -12.23
CA SER A 94 -11.71 7.39 -12.90
C SER A 94 -11.30 6.41 -13.99
N LYS A 95 -12.12 5.38 -14.20
CA LYS A 95 -11.92 4.42 -15.28
C LYS A 95 -13.23 4.11 -15.97
N SER A 96 -13.23 4.27 -17.28
CA SER A 96 -14.31 3.85 -18.17
C SER A 96 -13.80 2.79 -19.13
N TYR A 97 -14.66 1.84 -19.45
CA TYR A 97 -14.45 0.81 -20.45
C TYR A 97 -15.46 1.02 -21.59
N VAL A 98 -15.07 0.60 -22.78
CA VAL A 98 -15.96 0.54 -23.95
C VAL A 98 -16.20 -0.92 -24.23
N ASP A 99 -17.46 -1.34 -24.26
CA ASP A 99 -17.81 -2.72 -24.59
C ASP A 99 -17.75 -3.00 -26.11
N GLY A 100 -18.07 -4.23 -26.50
CA GLY A 100 -18.05 -4.64 -27.91
C GLY A 100 -19.08 -3.93 -28.80
N GLU A 101 -20.09 -3.30 -28.21
CA GLU A 101 -21.13 -2.53 -28.90
C GLU A 101 -20.82 -1.03 -28.95
N GLY A 102 -19.70 -0.61 -28.36
CA GLY A 102 -19.29 0.79 -28.29
C GLY A 102 -19.93 1.57 -27.13
N VAL A 103 -20.67 0.89 -26.24
CA VAL A 103 -21.26 1.53 -25.07
C VAL A 103 -20.16 1.76 -24.03
N THR A 104 -20.06 3.01 -23.58
CA THR A 104 -19.10 3.38 -22.52
C THR A 104 -19.73 3.11 -21.16
N PHE A 105 -19.08 2.26 -20.38
CA PHE A 105 -19.43 1.98 -18.99
C PHE A 105 -18.34 2.53 -18.06
N GLN A 106 -18.73 3.35 -17.09
CA GLN A 106 -17.82 3.88 -16.08
C GLN A 106 -17.74 2.90 -14.90
N ALA A 107 -16.59 2.25 -14.74
CA ALA A 107 -16.37 1.29 -13.66
C ALA A 107 -16.16 1.97 -12.31
N ILE A 108 -15.31 3.00 -12.28
CA ILE A 108 -15.05 3.84 -11.11
C ILE A 108 -15.03 5.31 -11.49
N ARG A 109 -15.41 6.16 -10.54
CA ARG A 109 -15.48 7.61 -10.73
C ARG A 109 -14.91 8.36 -9.54
N ASP A 110 -14.00 9.28 -9.82
CA ASP A 110 -13.45 10.24 -8.86
C ASP A 110 -13.01 9.54 -7.56
N VAL A 111 -12.30 8.40 -7.68
CA VAL A 111 -11.83 7.64 -6.52
C VAL A 111 -10.60 8.31 -5.93
N ASP A 112 -10.73 8.73 -4.68
CA ASP A 112 -9.64 9.21 -3.84
C ASP A 112 -9.33 8.15 -2.77
N ILE A 113 -8.11 7.61 -2.79
CA ILE A 113 -7.62 6.65 -1.79
C ILE A 113 -6.19 7.03 -1.45
N VAL A 114 -5.89 7.11 -0.16
CA VAL A 114 -4.53 7.32 0.34
C VAL A 114 -4.22 6.17 1.27
N ILE A 115 -3.20 5.38 0.94
CA ILE A 115 -2.71 4.27 1.77
C ILE A 115 -1.37 4.70 2.34
N GLU A 116 -1.26 4.66 3.66
CA GLU A 116 -0.04 5.04 4.35
C GLU A 116 0.88 3.83 4.48
N ASP A 117 2.20 4.06 4.49
CA ASP A 117 3.15 3.01 4.84
C ASP A 117 3.25 2.92 6.37
N LEU A 118 2.33 2.17 7.00
CA LEU A 118 2.30 2.08 8.46
C LEU A 118 3.61 1.47 8.99
N PRO A 119 4.21 2.11 10.00
CA PRO A 119 5.53 1.67 10.44
C PRO A 119 5.61 0.23 10.97
N ALA A 120 6.64 -0.51 10.53
CA ALA A 120 7.00 -1.88 10.94
C ALA A 120 6.02 -2.99 10.49
N VAL A 121 4.93 -2.69 9.80
CA VAL A 121 3.99 -3.71 9.30
C VAL A 121 3.40 -3.39 7.92
N GLY A 122 3.35 -2.12 7.49
CA GLY A 122 2.53 -1.67 6.36
C GLY A 122 1.05 -1.60 6.74
N GLU A 123 0.23 -0.85 5.99
CA GLU A 123 -1.21 -0.78 6.26
C GLU A 123 -1.94 -2.01 5.68
N PHE A 124 -2.90 -2.57 6.41
CA PHE A 124 -3.87 -3.50 5.83
C PHE A 124 -5.18 -2.77 5.52
N LEU A 125 -5.37 -2.36 4.26
CA LEU A 125 -6.61 -1.72 3.79
C LEU A 125 -7.51 -2.76 3.12
N SER A 126 -8.76 -2.85 3.55
CA SER A 126 -9.78 -3.65 2.87
C SER A 126 -10.77 -2.77 2.11
N ILE A 127 -10.97 -3.05 0.84
CA ILE A 127 -12.01 -2.46 0.00
C ILE A 127 -13.22 -3.38 0.03
N LEU A 128 -14.33 -2.87 0.56
CA LEU A 128 -15.58 -3.59 0.72
C LEU A 128 -16.67 -2.97 -0.16
N GLY A 129 -17.36 -3.78 -0.95
CA GLY A 129 -18.48 -3.29 -1.75
C GLY A 129 -19.14 -4.40 -2.57
N PRO A 130 -20.32 -4.11 -3.17
CA PRO A 130 -21.06 -5.09 -3.94
C PRO A 130 -20.29 -5.57 -5.18
N SER A 131 -20.73 -6.70 -5.75
CA SER A 131 -20.16 -7.19 -7.01
C SER A 131 -20.37 -6.16 -8.13
N GLY A 132 -19.34 -5.96 -8.96
CA GLY A 132 -19.42 -5.04 -10.10
C GLY A 132 -19.24 -3.55 -9.77
N CYS A 133 -18.92 -3.17 -8.53
CA CYS A 133 -18.65 -1.76 -8.19
C CYS A 133 -17.25 -1.26 -8.58
N GLY A 134 -16.41 -2.05 -9.25
CA GLY A 134 -15.10 -1.59 -9.73
C GLY A 134 -13.93 -1.78 -8.75
N LYS A 135 -14.06 -2.60 -7.70
CA LYS A 135 -12.97 -2.94 -6.77
C LYS A 135 -11.74 -3.52 -7.49
N SER A 136 -11.95 -4.52 -8.35
CA SER A 136 -10.89 -5.13 -9.15
C SER A 136 -10.27 -4.15 -10.17
N THR A 137 -11.03 -3.14 -10.61
CA THR A 137 -10.50 -2.04 -11.42
C THR A 137 -9.53 -1.19 -10.63
N VAL A 138 -9.83 -0.86 -9.35
CA VAL A 138 -8.89 -0.15 -8.47
C VAL A 138 -7.60 -0.93 -8.27
N LEU A 139 -7.68 -2.24 -8.00
CA LEU A 139 -6.48 -3.08 -7.92
C LEU A 139 -5.68 -3.07 -9.24
N SER A 140 -6.37 -3.17 -10.38
CA SER A 140 -5.72 -3.17 -11.70
C SER A 140 -5.00 -1.86 -12.02
N LEU A 141 -5.57 -0.73 -11.57
CA LEU A 141 -4.95 0.59 -11.71
C LEU A 141 -3.66 0.69 -10.87
N ILE A 142 -3.71 0.29 -9.60
CA ILE A 142 -2.53 0.30 -8.71
C ILE A 142 -1.47 -0.68 -9.21
N ALA A 143 -1.88 -1.87 -9.67
CA ALA A 143 -0.98 -2.85 -10.26
C ALA A 143 -0.33 -2.34 -11.56
N GLY A 144 -0.89 -1.33 -12.21
CA GLY A 144 -0.46 -0.85 -13.53
C GLY A 144 -0.84 -1.79 -14.67
N LEU A 145 -1.85 -2.64 -14.47
CA LEU A 145 -2.41 -3.51 -15.51
C LEU A 145 -3.36 -2.75 -16.44
N THR A 146 -3.90 -1.63 -15.96
CA THR A 146 -4.71 -0.70 -16.76
C THR A 146 -4.41 0.73 -16.33
N GLU A 147 -4.59 1.69 -17.24
CA GLU A 147 -4.41 3.12 -16.94
C GLU A 147 -5.74 3.78 -16.57
N ALA A 148 -5.70 4.80 -15.72
CA ALA A 148 -6.86 5.62 -15.43
C ALA A 148 -7.29 6.41 -16.67
N THR A 149 -8.60 6.58 -16.86
CA THR A 149 -9.15 7.45 -17.92
C THR A 149 -8.94 8.92 -17.56
N THR A 150 -9.10 9.28 -16.28
CA THR A 150 -8.81 10.61 -15.73
C THR A 150 -8.27 10.47 -14.31
N GLY A 151 -7.65 11.53 -13.79
CA GLY A 151 -7.01 11.53 -12.48
C GLY A 151 -5.62 10.91 -12.51
N GLU A 152 -5.05 10.68 -11.33
CA GLU A 152 -3.70 10.13 -11.16
C GLU A 152 -3.68 8.94 -10.21
N VAL A 153 -2.75 8.01 -10.48
CA VAL A 153 -2.44 6.88 -9.60
C VAL A 153 -0.94 6.91 -9.37
N LEU A 154 -0.54 7.10 -8.10
CA LEU A 154 0.83 7.23 -7.67
C LEU A 154 1.19 6.07 -6.72
N VAL A 155 2.39 5.54 -6.87
CA VAL A 155 2.99 4.56 -5.96
C VAL A 155 4.35 5.11 -5.55
N ASN A 156 4.59 5.23 -4.25
CA ASN A 156 5.79 5.90 -3.71
C ASN A 156 6.02 7.30 -4.31
N GLY A 157 4.94 8.04 -4.58
CA GLY A 157 4.98 9.37 -5.21
C GLY A 157 5.15 9.39 -6.73
N GLU A 158 5.40 8.24 -7.36
CA GLU A 158 5.66 8.16 -8.80
C GLU A 158 4.41 7.69 -9.56
N PRO A 159 4.08 8.29 -10.73
CA PRO A 159 2.97 7.85 -11.56
C PRO A 159 3.10 6.39 -12.00
N VAL A 160 2.03 5.62 -11.81
CA VAL A 160 1.96 4.23 -12.28
C VAL A 160 1.76 4.21 -13.80
N ARG A 161 2.80 3.82 -14.53
CA ARG A 161 2.78 3.70 -16.01
C ARG A 161 2.69 2.26 -16.53
N GLY A 162 2.70 1.29 -15.62
CA GLY A 162 2.73 -0.13 -15.98
C GLY A 162 3.03 -1.01 -14.77
N PRO A 163 3.06 -2.34 -14.96
CA PRO A 163 3.35 -3.28 -13.87
C PRO A 163 4.82 -3.20 -13.43
N GLY A 164 5.06 -3.44 -12.14
CA GLY A 164 6.38 -3.35 -11.51
C GLY A 164 6.58 -4.41 -10.42
N PRO A 165 7.84 -4.79 -10.13
CA PRO A 165 8.14 -5.84 -9.15
C PRO A 165 7.84 -5.43 -7.70
N ASP A 166 7.70 -4.14 -7.45
CA ASP A 166 7.33 -3.55 -6.16
C ASP A 166 5.86 -3.81 -5.77
N ARG A 167 5.04 -4.30 -6.71
CA ARG A 167 3.60 -4.56 -6.53
C ARG A 167 3.27 -5.99 -6.92
N GLY A 168 2.95 -6.81 -5.92
CA GLY A 168 2.54 -8.20 -6.12
C GLY A 168 1.02 -8.32 -6.20
N MET A 169 0.49 -9.12 -7.13
CA MET A 169 -0.95 -9.35 -7.25
C MET A 169 -1.35 -10.82 -7.06
N VAL A 170 -2.33 -11.04 -6.18
CA VAL A 170 -3.02 -12.31 -5.94
C VAL A 170 -4.43 -12.20 -6.52
N PHE A 171 -4.66 -12.92 -7.63
CA PHE A 171 -5.94 -12.92 -8.33
C PHE A 171 -6.98 -13.85 -7.68
N GLN A 172 -8.26 -13.56 -7.93
CA GLN A 172 -9.41 -14.38 -7.53
C GLN A 172 -9.34 -15.80 -8.08
N ASN A 173 -9.05 -15.92 -9.39
CA ASN A 173 -8.79 -17.21 -10.02
C ASN A 173 -7.37 -17.66 -9.70
N TYR A 174 -7.21 -18.95 -9.41
CA TYR A 174 -5.89 -19.55 -9.19
C TYR A 174 -4.98 -19.29 -10.39
N SER A 175 -4.10 -18.30 -10.26
CA SER A 175 -3.24 -17.82 -11.35
C SER A 175 -1.93 -18.61 -11.46
N SER A 176 -1.82 -19.74 -10.75
CA SER A 176 -0.66 -20.63 -10.81
C SER A 176 -0.49 -21.22 -12.21
N MET A 177 0.75 -21.23 -12.71
CA MET A 177 1.09 -21.78 -14.02
C MET A 177 0.92 -23.31 -13.98
N PRO A 178 -0.03 -23.89 -14.73
CA PRO A 178 -0.41 -25.29 -14.57
C PRO A 178 0.68 -26.28 -15.06
N TRP A 179 1.56 -25.83 -15.95
CA TRP A 179 2.69 -26.59 -16.46
C TRP A 179 3.96 -26.49 -15.61
N LEU A 180 3.95 -25.69 -14.54
CA LEU A 180 5.06 -25.60 -13.59
C LEU A 180 4.71 -26.31 -12.29
N THR A 181 5.69 -26.92 -11.65
CA THR A 181 5.56 -27.43 -10.28
C THR A 181 5.36 -26.28 -9.29
N VAL A 182 4.93 -26.60 -8.06
CA VAL A 182 4.83 -25.63 -6.96
C VAL A 182 6.14 -24.85 -6.77
N SER A 183 7.28 -25.54 -6.73
CA SER A 183 8.59 -24.90 -6.58
C SER A 183 8.89 -23.93 -7.72
N GLN A 184 8.60 -24.35 -8.95
CA GLN A 184 8.85 -23.55 -10.15
C GLN A 184 7.91 -22.34 -10.22
N ASN A 185 6.65 -22.48 -9.78
CA ASN A 185 5.72 -21.36 -9.65
C ASN A 185 6.27 -20.30 -8.72
N VAL A 186 6.70 -20.69 -7.50
CA VAL A 186 7.23 -19.75 -6.50
C VAL A 186 8.54 -19.11 -6.98
N GLU A 187 9.41 -19.86 -7.64
CA GLU A 187 10.69 -19.33 -8.13
C GLU A 187 10.58 -18.45 -9.39
N TYR A 188 9.44 -18.46 -10.09
CA TYR A 188 9.32 -17.88 -11.43
C TYR A 188 9.63 -16.38 -11.46
N GLY A 189 9.02 -15.58 -10.56
CA GLY A 189 9.23 -14.13 -10.52
C GLY A 189 10.70 -13.76 -10.28
N MET A 190 11.32 -14.40 -9.28
CA MET A 190 12.75 -14.23 -9.01
C MET A 190 13.64 -14.65 -10.19
N LYS A 191 13.24 -15.70 -10.94
CA LYS A 191 13.97 -16.13 -12.14
C LYS A 191 13.94 -15.05 -13.23
N VAL A 192 12.80 -14.41 -13.44
CA VAL A 192 12.64 -13.31 -14.40
C VAL A 192 13.47 -12.08 -13.98
N GLN A 193 13.58 -11.82 -12.68
CA GLN A 193 14.44 -10.76 -12.13
C GLN A 193 15.95 -11.07 -12.19
N GLY A 194 16.34 -12.27 -12.62
CA GLY A 194 17.75 -12.67 -12.69
C GLY A 194 18.35 -13.08 -11.34
N THR A 195 17.54 -13.34 -10.30
CA THR A 195 18.04 -13.77 -9.00
C THR A 195 18.82 -15.10 -9.10
N PRO A 196 20.02 -15.22 -8.50
CA PRO A 196 20.83 -16.43 -8.53
C PRO A 196 20.08 -17.67 -8.04
N ALA A 197 20.32 -18.82 -8.68
CA ALA A 197 19.59 -20.05 -8.39
C ALA A 197 19.68 -20.51 -6.93
N ALA A 198 20.81 -20.26 -6.25
CA ALA A 198 20.97 -20.59 -4.84
C ALA A 198 20.01 -19.77 -3.95
N GLN A 199 19.99 -18.45 -4.14
CA GLN A 199 19.09 -17.53 -3.41
C GLN A 199 17.62 -17.85 -3.71
N ARG A 200 17.28 -18.16 -4.96
CA ARG A 200 15.91 -18.57 -5.34
C ARG A 200 15.47 -19.83 -4.59
N ARG A 201 16.32 -20.84 -4.49
CA ARG A 201 16.00 -22.10 -3.78
C ARG A 201 15.82 -21.88 -2.29
N GLU A 202 16.68 -21.06 -1.68
CA GLU A 202 16.61 -20.71 -0.26
C GLU A 202 15.29 -19.97 0.04
N ARG A 203 15.03 -18.87 -0.67
CA ARG A 203 13.80 -18.07 -0.49
C ARG A 203 12.55 -18.91 -0.78
N ARG A 204 12.56 -19.75 -1.82
CA ARG A 204 11.46 -20.70 -2.10
C ARG A 204 11.21 -21.61 -0.90
N ASN A 205 12.24 -22.24 -0.35
CA ASN A 205 12.06 -23.20 0.75
C ASN A 205 11.45 -22.51 1.98
N GLN A 206 11.96 -21.33 2.34
CA GLN A 206 11.41 -20.51 3.43
C GLN A 206 9.94 -20.16 3.18
N LEU A 207 9.58 -19.75 1.96
CA LEU A 207 8.20 -19.40 1.63
C LEU A 207 7.27 -20.61 1.65
N LEU A 208 7.70 -21.76 1.12
CA LEU A 208 6.91 -22.99 1.17
C LEU A 208 6.68 -23.46 2.59
N GLU A 209 7.65 -23.28 3.49
CA GLU A 209 7.48 -23.54 4.91
C GLU A 209 6.46 -22.58 5.54
N ARG A 210 6.62 -21.26 5.32
CA ARG A 210 5.71 -20.22 5.83
C ARG A 210 4.26 -20.45 5.40
N VAL A 211 4.03 -20.82 4.14
CA VAL A 211 2.67 -21.08 3.65
C VAL A 211 2.15 -22.49 3.96
N GLY A 212 2.91 -23.32 4.70
CA GLY A 212 2.50 -24.69 5.07
C GLY A 212 2.48 -25.68 3.91
N LEU A 213 3.30 -25.46 2.88
CA LEU A 213 3.45 -26.32 1.70
C LEU A 213 4.80 -27.06 1.65
N SER A 214 5.47 -27.21 2.79
CA SER A 214 6.62 -28.11 2.92
C SER A 214 6.30 -29.51 2.37
N GLY A 215 7.24 -30.10 1.62
CA GLY A 215 7.07 -31.39 0.95
C GLY A 215 6.20 -31.38 -0.31
N HIS A 216 5.51 -30.29 -0.64
CA HIS A 216 4.62 -30.20 -1.81
C HIS A 216 5.29 -29.61 -3.06
N GLY A 217 6.56 -29.23 -2.95
CA GLY A 217 7.28 -28.48 -3.99
C GLY A 217 7.37 -29.14 -5.37
N LYS A 218 7.23 -30.48 -5.46
CA LYS A 218 7.31 -31.23 -6.74
C LYS A 218 5.94 -31.44 -7.41
N LYS A 219 4.84 -31.20 -6.70
CA LYS A 219 3.49 -31.35 -7.24
C LYS A 219 3.19 -30.25 -8.25
N TYR A 220 2.29 -30.53 -9.18
CA TYR A 220 1.70 -29.56 -10.09
C TYR A 220 0.40 -28.98 -9.50
N PRO A 221 -0.04 -27.77 -9.89
CA PRO A 221 -1.24 -27.12 -9.35
C PRO A 221 -2.52 -27.96 -9.41
N LYS A 222 -2.66 -28.83 -10.42
CA LYS A 222 -3.80 -29.75 -10.58
C LYS A 222 -3.88 -30.83 -9.49
N GLU A 223 -2.77 -31.12 -8.80
CA GLU A 223 -2.67 -32.12 -7.74
C GLU A 223 -2.94 -31.53 -6.34
N LEU A 224 -3.32 -30.25 -6.26
CA LEU A 224 -3.51 -29.49 -5.03
C LEU A 224 -4.99 -29.21 -4.78
N SER A 225 -5.37 -29.04 -3.52
CA SER A 225 -6.68 -28.49 -3.16
C SER A 225 -6.77 -26.98 -3.52
N GLY A 226 -7.97 -26.40 -3.45
CA GLY A 226 -8.17 -24.97 -3.69
C GLY A 226 -7.33 -24.09 -2.74
N GLY A 227 -7.38 -24.36 -1.43
CA GLY A 227 -6.58 -23.64 -0.44
C GLY A 227 -5.08 -23.79 -0.66
N MET A 228 -4.61 -24.97 -1.06
CA MET A 228 -3.20 -25.20 -1.39
C MET A 228 -2.79 -24.40 -2.63
N ARG A 229 -3.63 -24.33 -3.68
CA ARG A 229 -3.35 -23.48 -4.84
C ARG A 229 -3.27 -22.01 -4.46
N GLN A 230 -4.11 -21.55 -3.52
CA GLN A 230 -4.06 -20.19 -3.02
C GLN A 230 -2.76 -19.90 -2.25
N ARG A 231 -2.33 -20.83 -1.40
CA ARG A 231 -1.02 -20.76 -0.71
C ARG A 231 0.14 -20.66 -1.69
N VAL A 232 0.09 -21.37 -2.83
CA VAL A 232 1.08 -21.23 -3.91
C VAL A 232 1.06 -19.82 -4.52
N ALA A 233 -0.13 -19.26 -4.78
CA ALA A 233 -0.26 -17.92 -5.34
C ALA A 233 0.31 -16.84 -4.40
N ILE A 234 0.04 -16.95 -3.09
CA ILE A 234 0.61 -16.09 -2.06
C ILE A 234 2.14 -16.24 -2.03
N ALA A 235 2.65 -17.46 -1.89
CA ALA A 235 4.10 -17.71 -1.85
C ALA A 235 4.83 -17.16 -3.08
N ARG A 236 4.25 -17.32 -4.28
CA ARG A 236 4.81 -16.76 -5.52
C ARG A 236 4.85 -15.24 -5.50
N THR A 237 3.81 -14.60 -4.96
CA THR A 237 3.72 -13.14 -4.88
C THR A 237 4.76 -12.59 -3.91
N LEU A 238 4.96 -13.25 -2.77
CA LEU A 238 5.96 -12.88 -1.76
C LEU A 238 7.40 -13.18 -2.18
N ALA A 239 7.61 -14.06 -3.16
CA ALA A 239 8.93 -14.45 -3.63
C ALA A 239 9.75 -13.27 -4.17
N VAL A 240 9.09 -12.29 -4.78
CA VAL A 240 9.74 -11.08 -5.31
C VAL A 240 9.86 -9.95 -4.27
N SER A 241 9.46 -10.20 -3.03
CA SER A 241 9.47 -9.24 -1.91
C SER A 241 8.85 -7.88 -2.28
N PRO A 242 7.58 -7.86 -2.72
CA PRO A 242 6.91 -6.62 -3.11
C PRO A 242 6.63 -5.75 -1.88
N GLN A 243 6.61 -4.43 -2.08
CA GLN A 243 6.24 -3.47 -1.04
C GLN A 243 4.72 -3.40 -0.84
N ILE A 244 3.97 -3.65 -1.92
CA ILE A 244 2.50 -3.65 -1.93
C ILE A 244 2.00 -5.01 -2.40
N ILE A 245 1.06 -5.60 -1.65
CA ILE A 245 0.37 -6.83 -2.02
C ILE A 245 -1.10 -6.51 -2.29
N LEU A 246 -1.53 -6.76 -3.52
CA LEU A 246 -2.89 -6.53 -4.01
C LEU A 246 -3.61 -7.88 -4.06
N MET A 247 -4.75 -8.00 -3.40
CA MET A 247 -5.51 -9.25 -3.35
C MET A 247 -6.95 -9.05 -3.79
N ASP A 248 -7.36 -9.75 -4.85
CA ASP A 248 -8.70 -9.67 -5.43
C ASP A 248 -9.54 -10.88 -5.02
N GLU A 249 -10.42 -10.73 -4.02
CA GLU A 249 -11.31 -11.77 -3.47
C GLU A 249 -10.64 -13.16 -3.30
N PRO A 250 -9.49 -13.25 -2.62
CA PRO A 250 -8.65 -14.46 -2.63
C PRO A 250 -9.28 -15.67 -1.91
N PHE A 251 -10.38 -15.47 -1.17
CA PHE A 251 -11.00 -16.49 -0.32
C PHE A 251 -12.41 -16.90 -0.74
N GLY A 252 -12.98 -16.25 -1.76
CA GLY A 252 -14.39 -16.44 -2.14
C GLY A 252 -14.75 -17.88 -2.55
N ALA A 253 -13.78 -18.64 -3.09
CA ALA A 253 -13.99 -20.02 -3.54
C ALA A 253 -13.61 -21.11 -2.51
N LEU A 254 -13.27 -20.73 -1.26
CA LEU A 254 -12.81 -21.66 -0.23
C LEU A 254 -13.96 -22.05 0.72
N ASP A 255 -13.91 -23.28 1.24
CA ASP A 255 -14.76 -23.69 2.36
C ASP A 255 -14.40 -22.93 3.65
N ILE A 256 -15.30 -22.95 4.63
CA ILE A 256 -15.21 -22.14 5.84
C ILE A 256 -13.91 -22.40 6.63
N ASN A 257 -13.55 -23.68 6.84
CA ASN A 257 -12.36 -24.02 7.63
C ASN A 257 -11.09 -23.60 6.90
N THR A 258 -10.97 -23.95 5.62
CA THR A 258 -9.83 -23.54 4.79
C THR A 258 -9.71 -22.02 4.73
N ARG A 259 -10.84 -21.30 4.63
CA ARG A 259 -10.88 -19.84 4.64
C ARG A 259 -10.33 -19.25 5.94
N MET A 260 -10.75 -19.76 7.10
CA MET A 260 -10.24 -19.30 8.40
C MET A 260 -8.73 -19.51 8.51
N ASP A 261 -8.24 -20.71 8.14
CA ASP A 261 -6.80 -21.00 8.14
C ASP A 261 -6.00 -20.08 7.21
N MET A 262 -6.61 -19.68 6.08
CA MET A 262 -5.98 -18.76 5.13
C MET A 262 -5.97 -17.31 5.63
N GLN A 263 -7.01 -16.88 6.34
CA GLN A 263 -7.04 -15.56 6.98
C GLN A 263 -5.94 -15.46 8.04
N ASP A 264 -5.79 -16.48 8.89
CA ASP A 264 -4.76 -16.52 9.92
C ASP A 264 -3.35 -16.59 9.31
N LEU A 265 -3.17 -17.38 8.26
CA LEU A 265 -1.94 -17.39 7.49
C LEU A 265 -1.59 -16.00 6.95
N LEU A 266 -2.57 -15.29 6.38
CA LEU A 266 -2.34 -13.99 5.78
C LEU A 266 -1.91 -12.95 6.81
N LEU A 267 -2.56 -12.90 7.98
CA LEU A 267 -2.17 -12.00 9.08
C LEU A 267 -0.74 -12.29 9.56
N ASN A 268 -0.39 -13.56 9.70
CA ASN A 268 0.97 -13.96 10.12
C ASN A 268 2.03 -13.55 9.10
N ILE A 269 1.74 -13.71 7.79
CA ILE A 269 2.64 -13.30 6.72
C ILE A 269 2.79 -11.78 6.69
N TRP A 270 1.69 -11.05 6.78
CA TRP A 270 1.68 -9.60 6.76
C TRP A 270 2.58 -9.01 7.85
N HIS A 271 2.45 -9.50 9.08
CA HIS A 271 3.32 -9.11 10.20
C HIS A 271 4.81 -9.42 9.99
N GLN A 272 5.16 -10.39 9.14
CA GLN A 272 6.55 -10.81 8.90
C GLN A 272 7.20 -10.12 7.70
N GLU A 273 6.42 -9.77 6.68
CA GLU A 273 6.94 -9.18 5.43
C GLU A 273 6.91 -7.64 5.45
N GLU A 274 6.23 -7.04 6.44
CA GLU A 274 6.08 -5.59 6.60
C GLU A 274 5.56 -4.88 5.33
N ALA A 275 4.79 -5.61 4.51
CA ALA A 275 4.25 -5.12 3.25
C ALA A 275 2.87 -4.52 3.45
N THR A 276 2.56 -3.46 2.68
CA THR A 276 1.20 -2.90 2.66
C THR A 276 0.28 -3.83 1.88
N ILE A 277 -0.89 -4.14 2.43
CA ILE A 277 -1.88 -5.02 1.80
C ILE A 277 -3.11 -4.21 1.41
N LEU A 278 -3.49 -4.30 0.14
CA LEU A 278 -4.81 -3.88 -0.34
C LEU A 278 -5.62 -5.11 -0.69
N PHE A 279 -6.68 -5.34 0.08
CA PHE A 279 -7.50 -6.52 0.01
C PHE A 279 -8.91 -6.16 -0.46
N VAL A 280 -9.39 -6.79 -1.52
CA VAL A 280 -10.75 -6.61 -2.01
C VAL A 280 -11.59 -7.80 -1.56
N THR A 281 -12.73 -7.52 -0.96
CA THR A 281 -13.73 -8.54 -0.61
C THR A 281 -15.15 -8.01 -0.71
N HIS A 282 -16.11 -8.92 -0.71
CA HIS A 282 -17.52 -8.64 -0.48
C HIS A 282 -18.00 -9.19 0.88
N ASP A 283 -17.13 -9.87 1.64
CA ASP A 283 -17.44 -10.40 2.96
C ASP A 283 -17.03 -9.39 4.05
N ILE A 284 -18.03 -8.97 4.84
CA ILE A 284 -17.87 -7.97 5.90
C ILE A 284 -16.99 -8.51 7.02
N SER A 285 -17.16 -9.77 7.39
CA SER A 285 -16.41 -10.41 8.48
C SER A 285 -14.94 -10.52 8.13
N GLU A 286 -14.61 -10.79 6.84
CA GLU A 286 -13.24 -10.75 6.35
C GLU A 286 -12.61 -9.38 6.46
N ALA A 287 -13.33 -8.35 6.00
CA ALA A 287 -12.85 -6.98 6.03
C ALA A 287 -12.54 -6.51 7.46
N VAL A 288 -13.43 -6.78 8.42
CA VAL A 288 -13.22 -6.42 9.83
C VAL A 288 -12.11 -7.26 10.46
N TYR A 289 -12.01 -8.55 10.12
CA TYR A 289 -10.99 -9.42 10.73
C TYR A 289 -9.57 -9.07 10.29
N LEU A 290 -9.39 -8.75 9.01
CA LEU A 290 -8.05 -8.58 8.43
C LEU A 290 -7.53 -7.14 8.50
N ALA A 291 -8.41 -6.16 8.28
CA ALA A 291 -7.97 -4.80 7.98
C ALA A 291 -7.72 -3.93 9.21
N ASP A 292 -6.83 -2.96 9.05
CA ASP A 292 -6.70 -1.78 9.91
C ASP A 292 -7.75 -0.73 9.57
N ARG A 293 -8.16 -0.68 8.29
CA ARG A 293 -9.15 0.25 7.76
C ARG A 293 -9.97 -0.40 6.65
N VAL A 294 -11.28 -0.13 6.65
CA VAL A 294 -12.20 -0.61 5.62
C VAL A 294 -12.73 0.58 4.82
N SER A 295 -12.43 0.63 3.53
CA SER A 295 -13.02 1.61 2.60
C SER A 295 -14.25 0.99 1.94
N VAL A 296 -15.42 1.59 2.16
CA VAL A 296 -16.70 1.13 1.65
C VAL A 296 -16.97 1.75 0.28
N PHE A 297 -17.24 0.93 -0.72
CA PHE A 297 -17.54 1.37 -2.09
C PHE A 297 -19.04 1.55 -2.32
N THR A 298 -19.40 2.58 -3.07
CA THR A 298 -20.74 2.72 -3.65
C THR A 298 -20.99 1.62 -4.69
N PRO A 299 -22.26 1.29 -4.99
CA PRO A 299 -22.60 0.56 -6.21
C PRO A 299 -22.07 1.29 -7.46
N SER A 300 -21.99 0.56 -8.58
CA SER A 300 -21.44 1.11 -9.83
C SER A 300 -22.14 2.41 -10.27
N PRO A 301 -21.39 3.44 -10.71
CA PRO A 301 -19.92 3.52 -10.76
C PRO A 301 -19.30 3.62 -9.37
N GLY A 302 -18.23 2.85 -9.12
CA GLY A 302 -17.57 2.78 -7.81
C GLY A 302 -16.95 4.09 -7.37
N ARG A 303 -17.27 4.50 -6.14
CA ARG A 303 -16.65 5.60 -5.40
C ARG A 303 -16.43 5.18 -3.95
N ILE A 304 -15.55 5.88 -3.24
CA ILE A 304 -15.44 5.74 -1.78
C ILE A 304 -16.64 6.43 -1.13
N ALA A 305 -17.46 5.65 -0.44
CA ALA A 305 -18.61 6.14 0.31
C ALA A 305 -18.24 6.50 1.75
N ASP A 306 -17.34 5.73 2.35
CA ASP A 306 -16.93 5.85 3.74
C ASP A 306 -15.61 5.12 3.99
N GLU A 307 -14.91 5.51 5.05
CA GLU A 307 -13.71 4.83 5.53
C GLU A 307 -13.78 4.62 7.04
N ILE A 308 -13.72 3.35 7.45
CA ILE A 308 -13.92 2.97 8.85
C ILE A 308 -12.62 2.39 9.41
N PRO A 309 -11.98 3.06 10.38
CA PRO A 309 -10.81 2.50 11.07
C PRO A 309 -11.22 1.38 12.01
N ILE A 310 -10.55 0.23 11.89
CA ILE A 310 -10.79 -0.98 12.68
C ILE A 310 -9.77 -1.05 13.81
N LYS A 311 -10.16 -0.55 14.99
CA LYS A 311 -9.33 -0.56 16.20
C LYS A 311 -9.48 -1.88 16.96
N LEU A 312 -9.00 -2.97 16.36
CA LEU A 312 -8.90 -4.29 16.99
C LEU A 312 -7.43 -4.61 17.22
N ASP A 313 -7.10 -5.03 18.45
CA ASP A 313 -5.72 -5.32 18.85
C ASP A 313 -5.14 -6.53 18.10
N TYR A 314 -3.84 -6.47 17.81
CA TYR A 314 -3.05 -7.59 17.29
C TYR A 314 -2.28 -8.29 18.42
N PRO A 315 -2.05 -9.62 18.34
CA PRO A 315 -2.46 -10.52 17.27
C PRO A 315 -3.96 -10.84 17.33
N ARG A 316 -4.60 -10.84 16.15
CA ARG A 316 -6.00 -11.24 16.02
C ARG A 316 -6.07 -12.75 15.87
N GLU A 317 -6.95 -13.36 16.65
CA GLU A 317 -7.28 -14.78 16.56
C GLU A 317 -8.77 -14.92 16.23
N GLN A 318 -9.19 -16.05 15.67
CA GLN A 318 -10.58 -16.30 15.27
C GLN A 318 -11.61 -16.01 16.38
N LYS A 319 -11.24 -16.16 17.65
CA LYS A 319 -12.11 -15.82 18.81
C LYS A 319 -12.53 -14.34 18.84
N VAL A 320 -11.76 -13.42 18.26
CA VAL A 320 -12.06 -11.98 18.24
C VAL A 320 -13.37 -11.68 17.52
N LYS A 321 -13.77 -12.54 16.56
CA LYS A 321 -15.05 -12.44 15.82
C LYS A 321 -16.27 -12.50 16.74
N SER A 322 -16.12 -13.15 17.90
CA SER A 322 -17.18 -13.23 18.91
C SER A 322 -17.27 -11.99 19.81
N SER A 323 -16.28 -11.10 19.79
CA SER A 323 -16.22 -9.91 20.65
C SER A 323 -17.30 -8.89 20.31
N SER A 324 -17.73 -8.10 21.29
CA SER A 324 -18.72 -7.03 21.10
C SER A 324 -18.20 -5.94 20.16
N LEU A 325 -16.92 -5.61 20.24
CA LEU A 325 -16.29 -4.59 19.39
C LEU A 325 -16.27 -5.02 17.92
N PHE A 326 -15.93 -6.29 17.65
CA PHE A 326 -15.97 -6.84 16.29
C PHE A 326 -17.38 -6.77 15.70
N ARG A 327 -18.40 -7.26 16.43
CA ARG A 327 -19.80 -7.21 15.98
C ARG A 327 -20.31 -5.79 15.77
N ARG A 328 -19.79 -4.81 16.53
CA ARG A 328 -20.12 -3.40 16.32
C ARG A 328 -19.63 -2.90 14.96
N TYR A 329 -18.40 -3.24 14.56
CA TYR A 329 -17.89 -2.89 13.23
C TYR A 329 -18.66 -3.60 12.12
N GLU A 330 -19.00 -4.88 12.28
CA GLU A 330 -19.86 -5.58 11.33
C GLU A 330 -21.22 -4.90 11.19
N GLY A 331 -21.88 -4.56 12.30
CA GLY A 331 -23.16 -3.85 12.30
C GLY A 331 -23.09 -2.51 11.58
N GLN A 332 -22.05 -1.71 11.85
CA GLN A 332 -21.82 -0.42 11.20
C GLN A 332 -21.63 -0.57 9.68
N LEU A 333 -20.85 -1.55 9.23
CA LEU A 333 -20.63 -1.82 7.81
C LEU A 333 -21.89 -2.35 7.11
N ILE A 334 -22.65 -3.23 7.76
CA ILE A 334 -23.94 -3.74 7.25
C ILE A 334 -24.92 -2.59 7.04
N GLU A 335 -25.09 -1.74 8.05
CA GLU A 335 -25.98 -0.58 7.98
C GLU A 335 -25.56 0.33 6.81
N ARG A 336 -24.27 0.64 6.71
CA ARG A 336 -23.75 1.50 5.64
C ARG A 336 -23.99 0.91 4.25
N ILE A 337 -23.70 -0.38 4.04
CA ILE A 337 -23.93 -1.05 2.75
C ILE A 337 -25.41 -1.07 2.37
N HIS A 338 -26.30 -1.30 3.35
CA HIS A 338 -27.74 -1.28 3.13
C HIS A 338 -28.23 0.12 2.75
N GLU A 339 -27.76 1.18 3.42
CA GLU A 339 -28.07 2.56 3.06
C GLU A 339 -27.65 2.90 1.63
N LEU A 340 -26.42 2.53 1.25
CA LEU A 340 -25.89 2.78 -0.09
C LEU A 340 -26.72 2.05 -1.15
N SER A 341 -27.03 0.78 -0.92
CA SER A 341 -27.87 -0.01 -1.84
C SER A 341 -29.28 0.57 -1.97
N ALA A 342 -29.88 1.03 -0.87
CA ALA A 342 -31.21 1.63 -0.87
C ALA A 342 -31.24 3.01 -1.55
N SER A 343 -30.18 3.82 -1.42
CA SER A 343 -30.08 5.13 -2.07
C SER A 343 -30.04 5.02 -3.60
N VAL A 344 -29.29 4.04 -4.11
CA VAL A 344 -29.20 3.74 -5.54
C VAL A 344 -30.53 3.22 -6.08
N ALA A 345 -31.21 2.32 -5.36
CA ALA A 345 -32.53 1.82 -5.77
C ALA A 345 -33.60 2.91 -5.84
N LYS A 346 -33.44 4.00 -5.07
CA LYS A 346 -34.37 5.14 -5.04
C LYS A 346 -33.97 6.29 -5.98
N GLY A 347 -32.87 6.15 -6.74
CA GLY A 347 -32.37 7.20 -7.62
C GLY A 347 -31.88 8.46 -6.90
N ALA A 348 -31.57 8.36 -5.60
CA ALA A 348 -31.10 9.48 -4.79
C ALA A 348 -29.56 9.62 -4.90
N GLU A 349 -29.05 10.84 -4.74
CA GLU A 349 -27.60 11.06 -4.62
C GLU A 349 -27.05 10.31 -3.40
N VAL A 350 -26.02 9.50 -3.65
CA VAL A 350 -25.33 8.72 -2.61
C VAL A 350 -24.55 9.69 -1.72
N LYS A 351 -24.93 9.79 -0.44
CA LYS A 351 -24.18 10.60 0.54
C LYS A 351 -22.80 9.99 0.75
N LEU A 352 -21.76 10.75 0.43
CA LEU A 352 -20.35 10.43 0.71
C LEU A 352 -19.98 11.04 2.07
N SER A 353 -19.31 10.28 2.92
CA SER A 353 -18.96 10.71 4.30
C SER A 353 -17.54 11.32 4.42
N ILE A 354 -16.86 11.59 3.29
CA ILE A 354 -15.43 11.94 3.23
C ILE A 354 -15.13 13.27 3.90
#